data_AF-J3LUM5-F1
#
_entry.id   AF-J3LUM5-F1
#
_cell.length_a   1.000
_cell.length_b   1.000
_cell.length_c   1.000
_cell.angle_alpha   90.00
_cell.angle_beta   90.00
_cell.angle_gamma   90.00
#
_symmetry.space_group_name_H-M   'P 1'
#
loop_
_entity.id
_entity.type
_entity.pdbx_description
1 polymer ?
#
loop_
_entity_poly.entity_id
_entity_poly.type
_entity_poly.pdbx_seq_one_letter_code
_entity_poly.pdbx_strand_id
1 'polypeptide(L)'
;MYVVNSDGSGGRRQIFSGNAFPTSWDWKRKGVIYTSIGPDFASESTEVDVVAISLGDDDGGIAMKKLTVGGENNAFPSPSPDGKWVVFRSGRSGHKNLYVMDAEHGEAGGVRRLTEGPWSDTMCNWSPDGEWIAFASDRHDPGSGSPDSKSIVFTSDYAAVSAEPVSNPHHYQPYGEIYTVSIDGSNIRRLTHNSFEDGTPAWTPYFLEPQDVGETLQASGRCAFEDCHWLSIEDAQQSEELFYGKSC
;
A
#
# COMPACT_ATOMS: atom_id res chain seq x y z
N MET A 1 15.08 0.53 7.12
CA MET A 1 14.39 -0.57 7.83
C MET A 1 15.02 -0.81 9.20
N TYR A 2 14.19 -0.93 10.24
CA TYR A 2 14.59 -1.23 11.61
C TYR A 2 13.83 -2.46 12.11
N VAL A 3 14.40 -3.18 13.07
CA VAL A 3 13.72 -4.21 13.84
C VAL A 3 13.76 -3.86 15.32
N VAL A 4 12.76 -4.32 16.06
CA VAL A 4 12.61 -4.13 17.50
C VAL A 4 12.07 -5.44 18.08
N ASN A 5 12.46 -5.74 19.33
CA ASN A 5 11.91 -6.91 20.02
C ASN A 5 10.40 -6.70 20.26
N SER A 6 9.62 -7.78 20.17
CA SER A 6 8.17 -7.71 20.35
C SER A 6 7.74 -7.28 21.76
N ASP A 7 8.61 -7.45 22.75
CA ASP A 7 8.41 -6.97 24.13
C ASP A 7 8.88 -5.51 24.34
N GLY A 8 9.40 -4.86 23.30
CA GLY A 8 9.94 -3.50 23.35
C GLY A 8 11.35 -3.37 23.94
N SER A 9 11.97 -4.48 24.34
CA SER A 9 13.35 -4.48 24.87
C SER A 9 14.39 -4.26 23.76
N GLY A 10 15.65 -4.01 24.16
CA GLY A 10 16.78 -3.95 23.22
C GLY A 10 16.84 -2.72 22.29
N GLY A 11 15.79 -1.89 22.25
CA GLY A 11 15.71 -0.72 21.39
C GLY A 11 15.59 -1.08 19.90
N ARG A 12 15.63 -0.06 19.03
CA ARG A 12 15.58 -0.27 17.58
C ARG A 12 16.96 -0.63 17.03
N ARG A 13 17.05 -1.71 16.26
CA ARG A 13 18.25 -2.11 15.51
C ARG A 13 18.03 -1.78 14.03
N GLN A 14 18.89 -0.94 13.45
CA GLN A 14 18.84 -0.67 12.01
C GLN A 14 19.39 -1.87 11.24
N ILE A 15 18.64 -2.35 10.25
CA ILE A 15 19.05 -3.52 9.44
C ILE A 15 19.21 -3.20 7.96
N PHE A 16 18.68 -2.06 7.50
CA PHE A 16 18.89 -1.54 6.16
C PHE A 16 18.73 -0.01 6.17
N SER A 17 19.58 0.71 5.45
CA SER A 17 19.59 2.18 5.42
C SER A 17 18.93 2.78 4.17
N GLY A 18 18.73 2.01 3.10
CA GLY A 18 18.05 2.47 1.89
C GLY A 18 16.53 2.49 2.03
N ASN A 19 15.86 2.86 0.92
CA ASN A 19 14.41 2.80 0.83
C ASN A 19 13.94 1.34 0.68
N ALA A 20 13.02 0.92 1.55
CA ALA A 20 12.53 -0.45 1.60
C ALA A 20 11.05 -0.50 1.96
N PHE A 21 10.25 -1.18 1.15
CA PHE A 21 8.79 -1.19 1.27
C PHE A 21 8.15 -2.33 0.45
N PRO A 22 6.99 -2.86 0.88
CA PRO A 22 6.67 -3.11 2.29
C PRO A 22 7.65 -4.14 2.89
N THR A 23 7.47 -4.53 4.15
CA THR A 23 8.29 -5.54 4.83
C THR A 23 7.42 -6.69 5.29
N SER A 24 7.85 -7.93 5.04
CA SER A 24 7.14 -9.14 5.46
C SER A 24 8.09 -10.18 6.03
N TRP A 25 7.73 -10.80 7.15
CA TRP A 25 8.53 -11.85 7.77
C TRP A 25 8.26 -13.21 7.11
N ASP A 26 9.31 -14.02 6.94
CA ASP A 26 9.16 -15.43 6.59
C ASP A 26 8.49 -16.19 7.76
N TRP A 27 7.47 -17.00 7.44
CA TRP A 27 6.71 -17.78 8.42
C TRP A 27 7.47 -18.99 8.97
N LYS A 28 8.51 -19.45 8.28
CA LYS A 28 9.27 -20.68 8.59
C LYS A 28 10.74 -20.40 8.88
N ARG A 29 11.38 -19.51 8.13
CA ARG A 29 12.80 -19.18 8.29
C ARG A 29 12.98 -18.07 9.32
N LYS A 30 13.56 -18.43 10.47
CA LYS A 30 13.88 -17.47 11.53
C LYS A 30 14.75 -16.33 10.98
N GLY A 31 14.36 -15.09 11.28
CA GLY A 31 15.17 -13.92 10.97
C GLY A 31 15.17 -13.49 9.50
N VAL A 32 14.33 -14.07 8.64
CA VAL A 32 14.26 -13.68 7.22
C VAL A 32 13.11 -12.69 7.01
N ILE A 33 13.43 -11.56 6.37
CA ILE A 33 12.49 -10.51 5.99
C ILE A 33 12.54 -10.35 4.48
N TYR A 34 11.38 -10.43 3.82
CA TYR A 34 11.21 -10.04 2.42
C TYR A 34 10.81 -8.57 2.34
N THR A 35 11.44 -7.83 1.44
CA THR A 35 11.08 -6.43 1.17
C THR A 35 11.42 -6.05 -0.25
N SER A 36 10.86 -4.96 -0.75
CA SER A 36 11.28 -4.37 -2.03
C SER A 36 12.23 -3.20 -1.77
N ILE A 37 13.24 -3.03 -2.62
CA ILE A 37 14.17 -1.91 -2.61
C ILE A 37 14.08 -1.15 -3.93
N GLY A 38 14.09 0.18 -3.88
CA GLY A 38 13.92 1.04 -5.06
C GLY A 38 13.14 2.31 -4.73
N PRO A 39 12.74 3.11 -5.73
CA PRO A 39 11.87 4.27 -5.53
C PRO A 39 10.41 3.88 -5.24
N ASP A 40 9.77 4.60 -4.31
CA ASP A 40 8.33 4.49 -4.05
C ASP A 40 7.51 5.04 -5.24
N PHE A 41 6.26 4.58 -5.36
CA PHE A 41 5.28 5.09 -6.35
C PHE A 41 5.79 5.16 -7.79
N ALA A 42 6.65 4.21 -8.16
CA ALA A 42 7.28 4.21 -9.47
C ALA A 42 6.45 3.51 -10.57
N SER A 43 6.77 3.81 -11.83
CA SER A 43 6.15 3.16 -12.99
C SER A 43 6.52 1.68 -13.08
N GLU A 44 5.82 0.95 -13.93
CA GLU A 44 5.99 -0.47 -14.25
C GLU A 44 7.43 -0.78 -14.68
N SER A 45 8.04 0.15 -15.41
CA SER A 45 9.37 0.04 -16.01
C SER A 45 10.52 0.52 -15.10
N THR A 46 10.20 0.99 -13.89
CA THR A 46 11.23 1.48 -12.96
C THR A 46 11.79 0.31 -12.16
N GLU A 47 13.12 0.23 -12.05
CA GLU A 47 13.80 -0.82 -11.29
C GLU A 47 13.44 -0.75 -9.81
N VAL A 48 12.67 -1.75 -9.37
CA VAL A 48 12.37 -2.06 -7.98
C VAL A 48 12.57 -3.55 -7.83
N ASP A 49 13.29 -3.97 -6.79
CA ASP A 49 13.65 -5.37 -6.61
C ASP A 49 13.14 -5.93 -5.31
N VAL A 50 12.70 -7.19 -5.35
CA VAL A 50 12.44 -7.96 -4.14
C VAL A 50 13.75 -8.55 -3.63
N VAL A 51 14.02 -8.34 -2.34
CA VAL A 51 15.16 -8.90 -1.63
C VAL A 51 14.72 -9.67 -0.39
N ALA A 52 15.48 -10.70 -0.03
CA ALA A 52 15.46 -11.30 1.29
C ALA A 52 16.61 -10.72 2.12
N ILE A 53 16.31 -10.26 3.33
CA ILE A 53 17.27 -9.82 4.33
C ILE A 53 17.24 -10.82 5.48
N SER A 54 18.35 -11.51 5.68
CA SER A 54 18.53 -12.48 6.76
C SER A 54 19.28 -11.83 7.91
N LEU A 55 18.66 -11.84 9.08
CA LEU A 55 19.29 -11.51 10.34
C LEU A 55 20.04 -12.75 10.82
N GLY A 56 21.37 -12.69 10.87
CA GLY A 56 22.12 -13.71 11.60
C GLY A 56 21.70 -13.74 13.08
N ASP A 57 21.96 -14.85 13.76
CA ASP A 57 21.95 -14.88 15.23
C ASP A 57 22.95 -13.83 15.78
N ASP A 58 22.98 -13.59 17.09
CA ASP A 58 23.47 -12.36 17.76
C ASP A 58 24.82 -11.74 17.31
N ASP A 59 25.65 -12.40 16.49
CA ASP A 59 26.87 -11.88 15.85
C ASP A 59 27.05 -12.22 14.34
N GLY A 60 26.09 -12.89 13.70
CA GLY A 60 26.22 -13.51 12.37
C GLY A 60 26.15 -12.58 11.15
N GLY A 61 26.09 -11.27 11.36
CA GLY A 61 25.97 -10.27 10.30
C GLY A 61 24.57 -10.22 9.66
N ILE A 62 24.32 -9.16 8.89
CA ILE A 62 23.11 -8.99 8.08
C ILE A 62 23.47 -9.40 6.65
N ALA A 63 22.73 -10.35 6.08
CA ALA A 63 22.90 -10.75 4.69
C ALA A 63 21.70 -10.31 3.85
N MET A 64 21.94 -9.84 2.63
CA MET A 64 20.90 -9.46 1.68
C MET A 64 21.07 -10.26 0.38
N LYS A 65 19.97 -10.81 -0.11
CA LYS A 65 19.89 -11.55 -1.37
C LYS A 65 18.80 -10.96 -2.26
N LYS A 66 19.16 -10.50 -3.47
CA LYS A 66 18.21 -10.12 -4.52
C LYS A 66 17.56 -11.38 -5.09
N LEU A 67 16.23 -11.36 -5.21
CA LEU A 67 15.42 -12.50 -5.66
C LEU A 67 14.83 -12.31 -7.07
N THR A 68 14.79 -11.07 -7.55
CA THR A 68 14.22 -10.70 -8.85
C THR A 68 15.29 -10.38 -9.88
N VAL A 69 14.94 -10.52 -11.17
CA VAL A 69 15.81 -10.18 -12.30
C VAL A 69 15.07 -9.30 -13.32
N GLY A 70 15.82 -8.63 -14.19
CA GLY A 70 15.26 -7.91 -15.35
C GLY A 70 14.93 -6.43 -15.14
N GLY A 71 15.09 -5.87 -13.94
CA GLY A 71 15.08 -4.42 -13.73
C GLY A 71 13.71 -3.73 -13.85
N GLU A 72 12.62 -4.49 -13.91
CA GLU A 72 11.24 -3.98 -13.90
C GLU A 72 10.77 -3.71 -12.46
N ASN A 73 9.57 -3.17 -12.29
CA ASN A 73 9.02 -2.89 -10.96
C ASN A 73 8.54 -4.16 -10.27
N ASN A 74 9.43 -4.81 -9.51
CA ASN A 74 9.13 -5.98 -8.71
C ASN A 74 9.00 -5.59 -7.23
N ALA A 75 7.78 -5.63 -6.69
CA ALA A 75 7.52 -5.06 -5.37
C ALA A 75 6.41 -5.81 -4.60
N PHE A 76 6.19 -5.40 -3.35
CA PHE A 76 5.13 -5.93 -2.47
C PHE A 76 5.23 -7.44 -2.23
N PRO A 77 6.38 -7.96 -1.78
CA PRO A 77 6.53 -9.38 -1.53
C PRO A 77 5.69 -9.84 -0.32
N SER A 78 5.03 -10.98 -0.45
CA SER A 78 4.39 -11.70 0.65
C SER A 78 4.76 -13.19 0.59
N PRO A 79 5.46 -13.72 1.61
CA PRO A 79 5.84 -15.12 1.68
C PRO A 79 4.64 -16.01 2.04
N SER A 80 4.59 -17.20 1.45
CA SER A 80 3.60 -18.22 1.78
C SER A 80 3.81 -18.77 3.20
N PRO A 81 2.74 -19.18 3.91
CA PRO A 81 2.84 -19.75 5.25
C PRO A 81 3.66 -21.05 5.29
N ASP A 82 3.76 -21.78 4.19
CA ASP A 82 4.58 -22.99 4.08
C ASP A 82 6.07 -22.69 3.80
N GLY A 83 6.43 -21.42 3.58
CA GLY A 83 7.80 -20.95 3.35
C GLY A 83 8.39 -21.31 1.99
N LYS A 84 7.60 -21.85 1.05
CA LYS A 84 8.11 -22.28 -0.26
C LYS A 84 8.05 -21.20 -1.32
N TRP A 85 7.14 -20.25 -1.17
CA TRP A 85 6.81 -19.30 -2.23
C TRP A 85 6.78 -17.87 -1.72
N VAL A 86 7.00 -16.92 -2.63
CA VAL A 86 6.77 -15.49 -2.41
C VAL A 86 5.91 -14.98 -3.56
N VAL A 87 4.72 -14.47 -3.25
CA VAL A 87 3.95 -13.68 -4.22
C VAL A 87 4.48 -12.25 -4.23
N PHE A 88 4.51 -11.63 -5.40
CA PHE A 88 4.96 -10.26 -5.60
C PHE A 88 4.28 -9.64 -6.82
N ARG A 89 4.24 -8.33 -6.87
CA ARG A 89 3.86 -7.55 -8.05
C ARG A 89 5.04 -7.44 -8.99
N SER A 90 4.82 -7.53 -10.30
CA SER A 90 5.82 -7.26 -11.33
C SER A 90 5.26 -6.46 -12.50
N GLY A 91 6.01 -5.46 -12.96
CA GLY A 91 5.74 -4.68 -14.18
C GLY A 91 6.14 -5.36 -15.49
N ARG A 92 6.75 -6.55 -15.44
CA ARG A 92 7.36 -7.23 -16.62
C ARG A 92 6.44 -7.51 -17.80
N SER A 93 5.13 -7.47 -17.59
CA SER A 93 4.12 -7.62 -18.64
C SER A 93 3.73 -6.29 -19.31
N GLY A 94 4.40 -5.18 -18.99
CA GLY A 94 4.00 -3.83 -19.35
C GLY A 94 2.92 -3.24 -18.45
N HIS A 95 2.41 -4.05 -17.52
CA HIS A 95 1.44 -3.70 -16.48
C HIS A 95 1.83 -4.39 -15.18
N LYS A 96 1.47 -3.78 -14.04
CA LYS A 96 1.69 -4.33 -12.70
C LYS A 96 0.74 -5.51 -12.47
N ASN A 97 1.24 -6.73 -12.64
CA ASN A 97 0.47 -7.95 -12.35
C ASN A 97 1.16 -8.80 -11.28
N LEU A 98 0.45 -9.80 -10.74
CA LEU A 98 0.96 -10.66 -9.68
C LEU A 98 1.67 -11.89 -10.25
N TYR A 99 2.78 -12.20 -9.61
CA TYR A 99 3.63 -13.35 -9.90
C TYR A 99 4.00 -14.04 -8.59
N VAL A 100 4.43 -15.29 -8.68
CA VAL A 100 4.97 -16.03 -7.54
C VAL A 100 6.27 -16.71 -7.96
N MET A 101 7.22 -16.71 -7.04
CA MET A 101 8.55 -17.29 -7.20
C MET A 101 8.95 -18.14 -6.00
N ASP A 102 10.00 -18.95 -6.17
CA ASP A 102 10.60 -19.72 -5.07
C ASP A 102 11.11 -18.78 -3.97
N ALA A 103 10.76 -19.06 -2.72
CA ALA A 103 11.08 -18.20 -1.59
C ALA A 103 12.58 -18.12 -1.28
N GLU A 104 13.35 -19.14 -1.67
CA GLU A 104 14.77 -19.25 -1.33
C GLU A 104 15.65 -18.87 -2.51
N HIS A 105 15.32 -19.36 -3.70
CA HIS A 105 16.08 -19.18 -4.93
C HIS A 105 15.58 -18.01 -5.78
N GLY A 106 14.48 -17.36 -5.37
CA GLY A 106 13.85 -16.30 -6.14
C GLY A 106 13.42 -16.80 -7.52
N GLU A 107 13.54 -15.95 -8.53
CA GLU A 107 13.17 -16.31 -9.90
C GLU A 107 14.01 -17.44 -10.49
N ALA A 108 15.23 -17.69 -9.98
CA ALA A 108 16.06 -18.81 -10.41
C ALA A 108 15.49 -20.18 -10.01
N GLY A 109 14.66 -20.23 -8.97
CA GLY A 109 13.91 -21.44 -8.59
C GLY A 109 12.61 -21.63 -9.38
N GLY A 110 12.27 -20.68 -10.24
CA GLY A 110 11.05 -20.66 -11.04
C GLY A 110 10.17 -19.46 -10.69
N VAL A 111 9.45 -18.99 -11.71
CA VAL A 111 8.48 -17.90 -11.60
C VAL A 111 7.24 -18.24 -12.43
N ARG A 112 6.06 -17.93 -11.92
CA ARG A 112 4.80 -18.05 -12.67
C ARG A 112 3.90 -16.85 -12.43
N ARG A 113 3.15 -16.48 -13.46
CA ARG A 113 2.15 -15.40 -13.41
C ARG A 113 0.86 -15.89 -12.78
N LEU A 114 0.21 -15.03 -11.99
CA LEU A 114 -1.08 -15.31 -11.33
C LEU A 114 -2.22 -14.49 -11.92
N THR A 115 -1.96 -13.25 -12.31
CA THR A 115 -2.96 -12.35 -12.90
C THR A 115 -2.46 -11.77 -14.22
N GLU A 116 -3.38 -11.41 -15.10
CA GLU A 116 -3.10 -10.85 -16.41
C GLU A 116 -4.05 -9.72 -16.75
N GLY A 117 -3.66 -8.80 -17.61
CA GLY A 117 -4.52 -7.74 -18.13
C GLY A 117 -3.93 -6.33 -18.01
N PRO A 118 -4.52 -5.34 -18.69
CA PRO A 118 -4.04 -3.96 -18.73
C PRO A 118 -4.44 -3.13 -17.50
N TRP A 119 -4.20 -3.67 -16.31
CA TRP A 119 -4.52 -3.04 -15.01
C TRP A 119 -3.39 -3.27 -14.02
N SER A 120 -3.45 -2.57 -12.88
CA SER A 120 -2.48 -2.62 -11.79
C SER A 120 -3.02 -3.44 -10.61
N ASP A 121 -2.53 -4.68 -10.48
CA ASP A 121 -2.68 -5.51 -9.28
C ASP A 121 -1.49 -5.29 -8.34
N THR A 122 -1.74 -4.98 -7.07
CA THR A 122 -0.70 -4.59 -6.11
C THR A 122 -1.03 -5.02 -4.67
N MET A 123 -0.08 -4.82 -3.75
CA MET A 123 -0.27 -5.05 -2.31
C MET A 123 -0.76 -6.46 -1.98
N CYS A 124 -0.18 -7.46 -2.63
CA CYS A 124 -0.57 -8.86 -2.44
C CYS A 124 -0.21 -9.40 -1.06
N ASN A 125 -1.08 -10.22 -0.47
CA ASN A 125 -0.90 -10.85 0.84
C ASN A 125 -1.43 -12.28 0.86
N TRP A 126 -0.58 -13.23 1.26
CA TRP A 126 -0.96 -14.64 1.43
C TRP A 126 -1.87 -14.85 2.64
N SER A 127 -2.89 -15.69 2.47
CA SER A 127 -3.72 -16.16 3.59
C SER A 127 -2.93 -17.13 4.48
N PRO A 128 -3.22 -17.20 5.81
CA PRO A 128 -2.52 -18.05 6.75
C PRO A 128 -2.65 -19.55 6.48
N ASP A 129 -3.76 -19.97 5.86
CA ASP A 129 -4.01 -21.35 5.44
C ASP A 129 -3.29 -21.74 4.16
N GLY A 130 -2.84 -20.75 3.40
CA GLY A 130 -2.11 -20.93 2.18
C GLY A 130 -2.93 -21.12 0.90
N GLU A 131 -4.24 -20.94 0.96
CA GLU A 131 -5.12 -21.21 -0.18
C GLU A 131 -5.36 -19.98 -1.06
N TRP A 132 -5.21 -18.78 -0.49
CA TRP A 132 -5.66 -17.52 -1.09
C TRP A 132 -4.59 -16.44 -1.07
N ILE A 133 -4.69 -15.54 -2.04
CA ILE A 133 -3.93 -14.29 -2.09
C ILE A 133 -4.94 -13.14 -2.17
N ALA A 134 -4.87 -12.22 -1.21
CA ALA A 134 -5.62 -10.96 -1.24
C ALA A 134 -4.77 -9.87 -1.91
N PHE A 135 -5.38 -8.98 -2.70
CA PHE A 135 -4.68 -7.90 -3.40
C PHE A 135 -5.62 -6.76 -3.81
N ALA A 136 -5.06 -5.57 -4.04
CA ALA A 136 -5.78 -4.41 -4.57
C ALA A 136 -5.66 -4.34 -6.10
N SER A 137 -6.73 -3.95 -6.79
CA SER A 137 -6.76 -3.88 -8.27
C SER A 137 -7.64 -2.75 -8.81
N ASP A 138 -7.12 -1.99 -9.76
CA ASP A 138 -7.87 -0.97 -10.51
C ASP A 138 -8.60 -1.53 -11.75
N ARG A 139 -8.69 -2.86 -11.92
CA ARG A 139 -9.25 -3.50 -13.13
C ARG A 139 -10.66 -3.07 -13.57
N HIS A 140 -11.44 -2.46 -12.67
CA HIS A 140 -12.76 -1.93 -13.00
C HIS A 140 -12.73 -0.45 -13.40
N ASP A 141 -11.65 0.27 -13.09
CA ASP A 141 -11.39 1.63 -13.54
C ASP A 141 -9.87 1.87 -13.77
N PRO A 142 -9.29 1.26 -14.84
CA PRO A 142 -7.84 1.27 -15.05
C PRO A 142 -7.32 2.66 -15.41
N GLY A 143 -6.20 3.08 -14.80
CA GLY A 143 -5.53 4.34 -15.14
C GLY A 143 -6.09 5.58 -14.44
N SER A 144 -6.81 5.39 -13.33
CA SER A 144 -7.29 6.46 -12.45
C SER A 144 -6.17 7.22 -11.71
N GLY A 145 -4.93 6.72 -11.73
CA GLY A 145 -3.73 7.42 -11.26
C GLY A 145 -2.95 8.09 -12.40
N SER A 146 -2.22 9.18 -12.09
CA SER A 146 -1.27 9.76 -13.06
C SER A 146 -0.26 8.68 -13.49
N PRO A 147 -0.03 8.45 -14.80
CA PRO A 147 0.90 7.43 -15.30
C PRO A 147 2.33 7.56 -14.76
N ASP A 148 2.71 8.76 -14.33
CA ASP A 148 4.03 9.06 -13.75
C ASP A 148 4.01 9.23 -12.23
N SER A 149 2.83 9.17 -11.57
CA SER A 149 2.61 9.47 -10.15
C SER A 149 3.19 10.80 -9.66
N LYS A 150 3.44 11.77 -10.57
CA LYS A 150 4.14 13.04 -10.27
C LYS A 150 3.28 14.29 -10.42
N SER A 151 2.08 14.15 -10.99
CA SER A 151 1.21 15.29 -11.31
C SER A 151 -0.23 15.02 -10.90
N ILE A 152 -0.91 16.07 -10.41
CA ILE A 152 -2.36 16.13 -10.27
C ILE A 152 -2.83 17.30 -11.14
N VAL A 153 -3.90 17.12 -11.90
CA VAL A 153 -4.50 18.19 -12.72
C VAL A 153 -5.71 18.76 -11.98
N PHE A 154 -5.81 20.09 -11.90
CA PHE A 154 -6.99 20.80 -11.43
C PHE A 154 -7.41 21.86 -12.46
N THR A 155 -8.69 22.17 -12.54
CA THR A 155 -9.24 23.32 -13.27
C THR A 155 -10.20 24.05 -12.36
N SER A 156 -10.17 25.39 -12.35
CA SER A 156 -11.04 26.25 -11.53
C SER A 156 -11.97 27.09 -12.41
N ASP A 157 -13.21 27.30 -11.97
CA ASP A 157 -14.13 28.26 -12.59
C ASP A 157 -14.21 29.59 -11.80
N TYR A 158 -14.67 30.62 -12.52
CA TYR A 158 -14.58 32.04 -12.16
C TYR A 158 -15.11 32.33 -10.74
N ALA A 159 -14.27 33.00 -9.94
CA ALA A 159 -14.47 33.53 -8.59
C ALA A 159 -14.07 32.67 -7.37
N ALA A 160 -13.48 31.47 -7.55
CA ALA A 160 -12.66 30.81 -6.50
C ALA A 160 -13.33 30.62 -5.11
N VAL A 161 -14.64 30.35 -5.05
CA VAL A 161 -15.36 30.04 -3.79
C VAL A 161 -15.47 28.53 -3.52
N SER A 162 -15.00 27.69 -4.44
CA SER A 162 -14.85 26.26 -4.23
C SER A 162 -13.64 25.76 -5.02
N ALA A 163 -12.76 25.02 -4.32
CA ALA A 163 -11.74 24.20 -4.93
C ALA A 163 -12.31 22.78 -5.09
N GLU A 164 -13.31 22.60 -5.95
CA GLU A 164 -13.77 21.26 -6.31
C GLU A 164 -12.83 20.67 -7.37
N PRO A 165 -12.21 19.50 -7.13
CA PRO A 165 -11.60 18.75 -8.21
C PRO A 165 -12.70 18.33 -9.19
N VAL A 166 -12.45 18.50 -10.50
CA VAL A 166 -13.31 18.00 -11.59
C VAL A 166 -13.11 16.48 -11.74
N SER A 167 -13.12 15.75 -10.62
CA SER A 167 -13.47 14.35 -10.60
C SER A 167 -14.98 14.27 -10.43
N ASN A 168 -15.60 13.53 -11.33
CA ASN A 168 -16.85 12.82 -11.06
C ASN A 168 -16.81 12.22 -9.62
N PRO A 169 -17.95 11.92 -8.97
CA PRO A 169 -18.02 11.42 -7.58
C PRO A 169 -17.39 10.04 -7.33
N HIS A 170 -16.46 9.58 -8.17
CA HIS A 170 -15.86 8.26 -8.14
C HIS A 170 -14.33 8.22 -8.30
N HIS A 171 -13.59 9.33 -8.15
CA HIS A 171 -12.13 9.21 -8.07
C HIS A 171 -11.46 10.04 -6.97
N TYR A 172 -10.90 9.33 -5.99
CA TYR A 172 -9.87 9.75 -5.04
C TYR A 172 -8.94 8.56 -4.77
N GLN A 173 -7.62 8.85 -4.67
CA GLN A 173 -6.45 7.97 -4.46
C GLN A 173 -6.54 6.49 -4.93
N PRO A 174 -5.72 6.05 -5.92
CA PRO A 174 -6.02 4.91 -6.81
C PRO A 174 -5.73 3.52 -6.19
N TYR A 175 -6.08 3.28 -4.93
CA TYR A 175 -6.07 1.94 -4.40
C TYR A 175 -7.42 1.32 -4.67
N GLY A 176 -7.47 0.57 -5.78
CA GLY A 176 -8.66 -0.14 -6.19
C GLY A 176 -9.12 -1.18 -5.18
N GLU A 177 -10.22 -1.83 -5.50
CA GLU A 177 -10.94 -2.73 -4.59
C GLU A 177 -10.10 -3.94 -4.17
N ILE A 178 -10.44 -4.53 -3.03
CA ILE A 178 -9.84 -5.77 -2.54
C ILE A 178 -10.44 -6.96 -3.28
N TYR A 179 -9.54 -7.79 -3.81
CA TYR A 179 -9.85 -9.08 -4.43
C TYR A 179 -9.14 -10.22 -3.71
N THR A 180 -9.64 -11.42 -3.96
CA THR A 180 -8.99 -12.69 -3.63
C THR A 180 -8.79 -13.51 -4.90
N VAL A 181 -7.75 -14.34 -4.93
CA VAL A 181 -7.46 -15.31 -6.00
C VAL A 181 -6.89 -16.58 -5.39
N SER A 182 -7.22 -17.74 -5.98
CA SER A 182 -6.58 -19.01 -5.60
C SER A 182 -5.12 -19.03 -6.03
N ILE A 183 -4.29 -19.80 -5.33
CA ILE A 183 -2.86 -19.91 -5.63
C ILE A 183 -2.57 -20.27 -7.09
N ASP A 184 -3.42 -21.07 -7.74
CA ASP A 184 -3.28 -21.48 -9.14
C ASP A 184 -3.70 -20.41 -10.15
N GLY A 185 -4.13 -19.24 -9.69
CA GLY A 185 -4.64 -18.13 -10.51
C GLY A 185 -6.14 -18.20 -10.79
N SER A 186 -6.83 -19.26 -10.34
CA SER A 186 -8.28 -19.42 -10.53
C SER A 186 -9.10 -18.71 -9.45
N ASN A 187 -10.43 -18.74 -9.59
CA ASN A 187 -11.41 -18.26 -8.59
C ASN A 187 -11.19 -16.83 -8.11
N ILE A 188 -10.85 -15.92 -9.03
CA ILE A 188 -10.74 -14.49 -8.71
C ILE A 188 -12.11 -13.96 -8.24
N ARG A 189 -12.15 -13.32 -7.07
CA ARG A 189 -13.37 -12.76 -6.47
C ARG A 189 -13.14 -11.39 -5.85
N ARG A 190 -14.06 -10.45 -6.08
CA ARG A 190 -14.12 -9.12 -5.45
C ARG A 190 -14.71 -9.20 -4.04
N LEU A 191 -14.10 -8.51 -3.07
CA LEU A 191 -14.53 -8.46 -1.67
C LEU A 191 -15.15 -7.11 -1.29
N THR A 192 -14.61 -6.00 -1.78
CA THR A 192 -15.12 -4.65 -1.51
C THR A 192 -15.81 -4.06 -2.74
N HIS A 193 -16.74 -3.13 -2.51
CA HIS A 193 -17.37 -2.33 -3.56
C HIS A 193 -17.86 -1.02 -2.98
N ASN A 194 -17.01 0.01 -2.96
CA ASN A 194 -17.34 1.29 -2.34
C ASN A 194 -16.54 2.46 -2.94
N SER A 195 -16.78 3.67 -2.43
CA SER A 195 -16.16 4.92 -2.91
C SER A 195 -14.94 5.38 -2.09
N PHE A 196 -14.42 4.53 -1.20
CA PHE A 196 -13.34 4.84 -0.26
C PHE A 196 -12.06 4.05 -0.59
N GLU A 197 -10.94 4.49 -0.01
CA GLU A 197 -9.64 3.82 -0.14
C GLU A 197 -9.61 2.50 0.63
N ASP A 198 -9.23 1.41 -0.06
CA ASP A 198 -8.89 0.16 0.58
C ASP A 198 -7.35 0.06 0.76
N GLY A 199 -6.91 -0.02 2.03
CA GLY A 199 -5.49 -0.17 2.37
C GLY A 199 -4.91 -1.55 2.02
N THR A 200 -3.61 -1.76 2.30
CA THR A 200 -2.97 -3.08 2.12
C THR A 200 -3.74 -4.16 2.90
N PRO A 201 -4.32 -5.16 2.24
CA PRO A 201 -5.09 -6.18 2.93
C PRO A 201 -4.19 -7.05 3.81
N ALA A 202 -4.71 -7.46 4.96
CA ALA A 202 -4.04 -8.40 5.86
C ALA A 202 -5.04 -9.47 6.31
N TRP A 203 -4.56 -10.70 6.41
CA TRP A 203 -5.35 -11.81 6.92
C TRP A 203 -5.14 -12.02 8.42
N THR A 204 -6.19 -12.45 9.12
CA THR A 204 -6.17 -12.83 10.54
C THR A 204 -6.76 -14.24 10.73
N PRO A 205 -6.15 -15.10 11.57
CA PRO A 205 -6.70 -16.44 11.87
C PRO A 205 -7.91 -16.40 12.81
N TYR A 206 -8.27 -15.23 13.34
CA TYR A 206 -9.45 -15.02 14.17
C TYR A 206 -10.28 -13.87 13.61
N PHE A 207 -11.60 -13.99 13.73
CA PHE A 207 -12.52 -12.93 13.35
C PHE A 207 -12.30 -11.72 14.26
N LEU A 208 -11.91 -10.59 13.67
CA LEU A 208 -11.92 -9.29 14.31
C LEU A 208 -13.29 -8.67 14.03
N GLU A 209 -14.08 -8.46 15.09
CA GLU A 209 -15.34 -7.75 14.95
C GLU A 209 -15.06 -6.30 14.49
N PRO A 210 -15.58 -5.87 13.33
CA PRO A 210 -15.34 -4.52 12.84
C PRO A 210 -15.83 -3.50 13.87
N GLN A 211 -14.92 -2.66 14.36
CA GLN A 211 -15.29 -1.46 15.11
C GLN A 211 -15.03 -0.27 14.22
N ASP A 212 -16.03 0.60 14.09
CA ASP A 212 -15.83 1.93 13.52
C ASP A 212 -14.81 2.66 14.38
N VAL A 213 -13.64 2.96 13.80
CA VAL A 213 -12.58 3.77 14.42
C VAL A 213 -12.77 5.26 14.14
N GLY A 214 -13.97 5.67 13.74
CA GLY A 214 -14.33 7.08 13.78
C GLY A 214 -14.20 7.54 15.22
N GLU A 215 -13.36 8.55 15.48
CA GLU A 215 -13.54 9.32 16.71
C GLU A 215 -15.01 9.75 16.70
N THR A 216 -15.81 9.23 17.64
CA THR A 216 -16.91 10.05 18.16
C THR A 216 -16.21 11.25 18.75
N LEU A 217 -15.95 12.26 17.92
CA LEU A 217 -15.83 13.63 18.36
C LEU A 217 -17.06 13.80 19.25
N GLN A 218 -16.84 13.83 20.57
CA GLN A 218 -17.83 14.34 21.49
C GLN A 218 -17.93 15.81 21.16
N ALA A 219 -18.67 16.12 20.09
CA ALA A 219 -19.14 17.45 19.80
C ALA A 219 -20.10 17.81 20.94
N SER A 220 -19.54 18.30 22.04
CA SER A 220 -20.29 19.03 23.06
C SER A 220 -20.69 20.36 22.43
N GLY A 221 -21.65 20.33 21.52
CA GLY A 221 -22.09 21.50 20.79
C GLY A 221 -22.72 21.09 19.47
N ARG A 222 -23.96 21.53 19.24
CA ARG A 222 -24.57 21.44 17.91
C ARG A 222 -23.74 22.32 16.97
N CYS A 223 -23.02 21.73 16.03
CA CYS A 223 -22.50 22.50 14.90
C CYS A 223 -23.69 22.87 14.00
N ALA A 224 -24.03 24.15 13.97
CA ALA A 224 -24.86 24.70 12.90
C ALA A 224 -23.95 25.05 11.71
N PHE A 225 -24.49 24.96 10.50
CA PHE A 225 -23.81 25.17 9.21
C PHE A 225 -23.27 26.61 8.99
N GLU A 226 -23.17 27.44 10.04
CA GLU A 226 -22.84 28.86 9.93
C GLU A 226 -21.38 29.21 10.27
N ASP A 227 -20.53 28.24 10.65
CA ASP A 227 -19.11 28.50 10.96
C ASP A 227 -18.19 28.62 9.72
N CYS A 228 -18.74 28.86 8.53
CA CYS A 228 -17.98 29.44 7.43
C CYS A 228 -17.88 30.96 7.62
N HIS A 229 -17.07 31.39 8.58
CA HIS A 229 -16.85 32.81 8.92
C HIS A 229 -16.14 33.62 7.80
N TRP A 230 -16.08 33.08 6.58
CA TRP A 230 -15.33 33.61 5.44
C TRP A 230 -16.28 34.18 4.36
N LEU A 231 -17.59 34.11 4.55
CA LEU A 231 -18.62 34.62 3.62
C LEU A 231 -19.30 35.93 4.08
N SER A 232 -18.89 36.51 5.20
CA SER A 232 -19.42 37.78 5.70
C SER A 232 -18.28 38.76 6.01
N ILE A 233 -17.56 39.17 4.96
CA ILE A 233 -16.85 40.44 4.97
C ILE A 233 -17.84 41.49 4.47
N GLU A 234 -18.54 42.14 5.40
CA GLU A 234 -19.01 43.49 5.12
C GLU A 234 -17.83 44.44 5.33
N ASP A 235 -17.60 45.26 4.32
CA ASP A 235 -16.50 46.21 4.21
C ASP A 235 -16.53 47.21 5.39
N ALA A 236 -15.67 47.02 6.41
CA ALA A 236 -15.32 48.10 7.36
C ALA A 236 -14.12 47.74 8.25
N GLN A 237 -12.99 48.43 7.98
CA GLN A 237 -12.09 49.07 8.95
C GLN A 237 -11.94 48.45 10.35
N GLN A 238 -10.83 47.74 10.61
CA GLN A 238 -9.81 48.07 11.63
C GLN A 238 -8.89 46.87 11.92
N SER A 239 -7.65 47.22 12.25
CA SER A 239 -6.54 46.38 12.69
C SER A 239 -6.87 45.51 13.92
N GLU A 240 -6.47 44.23 13.91
CA GLU A 240 -5.67 43.56 14.97
C GLU A 240 -5.48 42.06 14.66
N GLU A 241 -4.49 41.45 15.32
CA GLU A 241 -3.79 40.20 15.03
C GLU A 241 -4.64 38.96 14.68
N LEU A 242 -4.27 38.28 13.58
CA LEU A 242 -4.72 36.93 13.25
C LEU A 242 -4.07 35.90 14.19
N PHE A 243 -4.79 35.52 15.25
CA PHE A 243 -4.48 34.30 16.01
C PHE A 243 -5.02 33.08 15.26
N TYR A 244 -4.14 32.36 14.58
CA TYR A 244 -4.42 31.01 14.10
C TYR A 244 -4.46 30.03 15.28
N GLY A 245 -5.45 29.14 15.29
CA GLY A 245 -5.44 27.93 16.12
C GLY A 245 -6.32 27.99 17.35
N LYS A 246 -7.63 27.88 17.13
CA LYS A 246 -8.49 27.08 18.00
C LYS A 246 -9.48 26.31 17.13
N SER A 247 -9.13 25.09 16.79
CA SER A 247 -10.13 24.08 16.47
C SER A 247 -10.75 23.63 17.79
N CYS A 248 -12.07 23.52 17.82
CA CYS A 248 -12.69 22.45 18.61
C CYS A 248 -12.42 21.12 17.90
#